data_AF-A0A8S3UQR1-F1
#
_entry.id   AF-A0A8S3UQR1-F1
#
_cell.length_a   1.000
_cell.length_b   1.000
_cell.length_c   1.000
_cell.angle_alpha   90.00
_cell.angle_beta   90.00
_cell.angle_gamma   90.00
#
_symmetry.space_group_name_H-M   'P 1'
#
loop_
_entity.id
_entity.type
_entity.pdbx_description
1 polymer ?
#
loop_
_entity_poly.entity_id
_entity_poly.type
_entity_poly.pdbx_seq_one_letter_code
_entity_poly.pdbx_strand_id
1 'polypeptide(L)'
;MSSYLTVFIFGYACGIVLAQHSSKTLPDITDKNGGWCMMRGECGNDKLSCAYDGPPSPLINPEAVGILNQYCPFMVPGDQPSTCCNADQVFTFNKIFGFVKEEFTRCPVCFDNFISMFCLLVCSSYQSTLASANVTIDSFTKQKIVTSVDYYVARDYVDGMFNSCANVRTPYSNEKAISRMCGETASECTPENFLKFVGSKSNRLVTYDISFKETDKPFVRVGNKTFVPMNYTTTPCTDRCQCKDCNTTVCPPPPINMSVPKWKLF
;
A
#
# COMPACT_ATOMS: atom_id res chain seq x y z
N MET A 1 2.05 -9.27 -72.53
CA MET A 1 2.23 -10.64 -71.99
C MET A 1 2.47 -10.48 -70.49
N SER A 2 1.41 -10.36 -69.70
CA SER A 2 0.74 -11.45 -68.99
C SER A 2 1.69 -12.32 -68.18
N SER A 3 1.63 -12.20 -66.85
CA SER A 3 1.54 -13.35 -65.94
C SER A 3 1.26 -12.86 -64.52
N TYR A 4 0.11 -13.26 -64.01
CA TYR A 4 -0.37 -13.10 -62.64
C TYR A 4 0.43 -14.00 -61.69
N LEU A 5 0.74 -13.53 -60.49
CA LEU A 5 0.95 -14.43 -59.36
C LEU A 5 0.44 -13.78 -58.05
N THR A 6 -0.68 -14.30 -57.60
CA THR A 6 -1.35 -14.03 -56.33
C THR A 6 -0.49 -14.56 -55.18
N VAL A 7 -0.13 -13.72 -54.20
CA VAL A 7 0.47 -14.19 -52.94
C VAL A 7 -0.42 -13.76 -51.78
N PHE A 8 -0.87 -14.77 -51.04
CA PHE A 8 -1.78 -14.68 -49.92
C PHE A 8 -1.18 -13.91 -48.73
N ILE A 9 -2.00 -13.02 -48.17
CA ILE A 9 -1.77 -12.31 -46.92
C ILE A 9 -1.90 -13.33 -45.77
N PHE A 10 -0.79 -13.63 -45.09
CA PHE A 10 -0.84 -14.16 -43.72
C PHE A 10 -0.47 -13.03 -42.77
N GLY A 11 -1.51 -12.34 -42.29
CA GLY A 11 -1.38 -11.37 -41.22
C GLY A 11 -0.96 -12.08 -39.93
N TYR A 12 0.31 -11.94 -39.58
CA TYR A 12 0.76 -12.18 -38.21
C TYR A 12 0.22 -11.04 -37.34
N ALA A 13 -0.97 -11.24 -36.77
CA ALA A 13 -1.41 -10.47 -35.63
C ALA A 13 -0.54 -10.89 -34.43
N CYS A 14 0.60 -10.21 -34.26
CA CYS A 14 1.34 -10.22 -33.03
C CYS A 14 0.45 -9.51 -31.99
N GLY A 15 -0.32 -10.30 -31.24
CA GLY A 15 -1.15 -9.80 -30.15
C GLY A 15 -0.27 -9.07 -29.15
N ILE A 16 -0.34 -7.73 -29.18
CA ILE A 16 0.15 -6.91 -28.10
C ILE A 16 -0.75 -7.25 -26.91
N VAL A 17 -0.23 -8.06 -25.99
CA VAL A 17 -0.82 -8.19 -24.65
C VAL A 17 -0.62 -6.83 -24.02
N LEU A 18 -1.64 -5.98 -24.09
CA LEU A 18 -1.71 -4.77 -23.29
C LEU A 18 -1.70 -5.24 -21.84
N ALA A 19 -0.58 -5.04 -21.15
CA ALA A 19 -0.55 -5.10 -19.70
C ALA A 19 -1.61 -4.12 -19.21
N GLN A 20 -2.72 -4.64 -18.68
CA GLN A 20 -3.69 -3.83 -17.97
C GLN A 20 -3.02 -3.37 -16.68
N HIS A 21 -2.32 -2.23 -16.74
CA HIS A 21 -2.02 -1.49 -15.53
C HIS A 21 -3.35 -1.04 -14.94
N SER A 22 -3.83 -1.76 -13.93
CA SER A 22 -4.92 -1.32 -13.08
C SER A 22 -4.46 -0.02 -12.40
N SER A 23 -4.80 1.11 -13.01
CA SER A 23 -4.55 2.43 -12.44
C SER A 23 -5.42 2.52 -11.20
N LYS A 24 -4.79 2.38 -10.03
CA LYS A 24 -5.45 2.63 -8.75
C LYS A 24 -5.84 4.11 -8.72
N THR A 25 -7.06 4.44 -9.12
CA THR A 25 -7.53 5.83 -9.11
C THR A 25 -7.84 6.25 -7.69
N LEU A 26 -7.19 7.33 -7.26
CA LEU A 26 -7.59 8.00 -6.03
C LEU A 26 -9.03 8.49 -6.23
N PRO A 27 -9.89 8.41 -5.20
CA PRO A 27 -11.11 9.21 -5.22
C PRO A 27 -10.69 10.66 -5.51
N ASP A 28 -11.49 11.39 -6.26
CA ASP A 28 -11.23 12.79 -6.61
C ASP A 28 -11.29 13.66 -5.33
N ILE A 29 -10.21 13.59 -4.54
CA ILE A 29 -9.96 14.34 -3.31
C ILE A 29 -9.05 15.53 -3.66
N THR A 30 -9.00 15.93 -4.94
CA THR A 30 -8.31 17.15 -5.33
C THR A 30 -9.11 18.32 -4.76
N ASP A 31 -8.76 18.73 -3.54
CA ASP A 31 -9.19 20.02 -3.02
C ASP A 31 -8.74 21.05 -4.06
N LYS A 32 -9.71 21.76 -4.64
CA LYS A 32 -9.45 22.84 -5.62
C LYS A 32 -8.56 23.94 -5.04
N ASN A 33 -8.32 23.94 -3.72
CA ASN A 33 -7.45 24.86 -3.00
C ASN A 33 -6.00 24.39 -2.82
N GLY A 34 -5.62 23.23 -3.39
CA GLY A 34 -4.32 22.62 -3.14
C GLY A 34 -4.31 21.78 -1.85
N GLY A 35 -3.50 20.73 -1.84
CA GLY A 35 -3.43 19.81 -0.71
C GLY A 35 -2.87 20.45 0.58
N TRP A 36 -3.01 19.75 1.71
CA TRP A 36 -2.53 20.21 3.02
C TRP A 36 -2.04 19.05 3.88
N CYS A 37 -0.99 19.31 4.64
CA CYS A 37 -0.29 18.33 5.48
C CYS A 37 -0.60 18.56 6.97
N MET A 38 -0.49 17.49 7.76
CA MET A 38 -0.53 17.56 9.24
C MET A 38 0.83 17.19 9.87
N MET A 39 1.71 16.53 9.11
CA MET A 39 3.06 16.16 9.54
C MET A 39 4.02 16.09 8.35
N ARG A 40 5.28 16.44 8.60
CA ARG A 40 6.36 16.40 7.60
C ARG A 40 7.72 16.43 8.28
N GLY A 41 8.61 15.53 7.89
CA GLY A 41 9.96 15.39 8.45
C GLY A 41 10.03 14.54 9.71
N GLU A 42 11.26 14.27 10.13
CA GLU A 42 11.59 13.53 11.34
C GLU A 42 12.20 14.47 12.40
N CYS A 43 11.72 14.36 13.64
CA CYS A 43 12.06 15.18 14.79
C CYS A 43 12.63 14.29 15.90
N GLY A 44 13.53 14.87 16.70
CA GLY A 44 14.19 14.14 17.79
C GLY A 44 15.09 13.00 17.33
N ASN A 45 15.72 12.33 18.30
CA ASN A 45 16.63 11.22 18.05
C ASN A 45 15.89 9.93 17.67
N ASP A 46 14.64 9.80 18.09
CA ASP A 46 13.80 8.63 17.84
C ASP A 46 13.06 8.69 16.50
N LYS A 47 13.43 9.63 15.61
CA LYS A 47 12.83 9.80 14.28
C LYS A 47 11.30 9.94 14.34
N LEU A 48 10.81 10.70 15.32
CA LEU A 48 9.39 10.95 15.50
C LEU A 48 8.86 11.83 14.37
N SER A 49 7.61 11.68 13.97
CA SER A 49 7.06 12.58 12.94
C SER A 49 6.91 14.01 13.48
N CYS A 50 7.50 14.98 12.80
CA CYS A 50 7.31 16.39 13.14
C CYS A 50 5.90 16.85 12.78
N ALA A 51 5.27 17.63 13.67
CA ALA A 51 4.04 18.31 13.33
C ALA A 51 4.30 19.39 12.26
N TYR A 52 3.45 19.44 11.25
CA TYR A 52 3.58 20.39 10.14
C TYR A 52 2.20 20.76 9.63
N ASP A 53 1.88 22.05 9.64
CA ASP A 53 0.58 22.58 9.23
C ASP A 53 0.81 23.50 8.04
N GLY A 54 0.85 22.91 6.85
CA GLY A 54 1.27 23.62 5.64
C GLY A 54 1.04 22.84 4.36
N PRO A 55 1.31 23.47 3.21
CA PRO A 55 1.13 22.84 1.91
C PRO A 55 2.17 21.72 1.66
N PRO A 56 1.82 20.71 0.84
CA PRO A 56 2.75 19.72 0.33
C PRO A 56 3.95 20.38 -0.35
N SER A 57 5.11 19.74 -0.24
CA SER A 57 6.35 20.24 -0.83
C SER A 57 6.93 19.21 -1.81
N PRO A 58 7.62 19.64 -2.88
CA PRO A 58 8.27 18.73 -3.81
C PRO A 58 9.24 17.76 -3.10
N LEU A 59 9.17 16.47 -3.44
CA LEU A 59 10.19 15.50 -3.09
C LEU A 59 11.30 15.53 -4.13
N ILE A 60 12.40 16.22 -3.81
CA ILE A 60 13.48 16.54 -4.77
C ILE A 60 14.57 15.47 -4.80
N ASN A 61 14.73 14.70 -3.71
CA ASN A 61 15.78 13.67 -3.65
C ASN A 61 15.42 12.49 -4.58
N PRO A 62 16.25 12.19 -5.61
CA PRO A 62 15.91 11.21 -6.64
C PRO A 62 15.86 9.78 -6.11
N GLU A 63 16.67 9.43 -5.11
CA GLU A 63 16.62 8.12 -4.46
C GLU A 63 15.31 7.94 -3.70
N ALA A 64 14.90 8.95 -2.94
CA ALA A 64 13.61 8.94 -2.25
C ALA A 64 12.43 8.88 -3.24
N VAL A 65 12.49 9.60 -4.37
CA VAL A 65 11.48 9.49 -5.43
C VAL A 65 11.43 8.07 -6.00
N GLY A 66 12.60 7.44 -6.25
CA GLY A 66 12.68 6.06 -6.71
C GLY A 66 12.05 5.06 -5.74
N ILE A 67 12.32 5.21 -4.44
CA ILE A 67 11.72 4.40 -3.38
C ILE A 67 10.20 4.61 -3.31
N LEU A 68 9.77 5.87 -3.35
CA LEU A 68 8.34 6.20 -3.31
C LEU A 68 7.62 5.62 -4.53
N ASN A 69 8.23 5.68 -5.72
CA ASN A 69 7.68 5.09 -6.93
C ASN A 69 7.64 3.56 -6.87
N GLN A 70 8.63 2.93 -6.23
CA GLN A 70 8.66 1.48 -6.06
C GLN A 70 7.47 0.98 -5.22
N TYR A 71 7.16 1.65 -4.12
CA TYR A 71 6.11 1.19 -3.18
C TYR A 71 4.74 1.84 -3.43
N CYS A 72 4.73 3.08 -3.87
CA CYS A 72 3.53 3.92 -3.99
C CYS A 72 3.50 4.64 -5.36
N PRO A 73 3.58 3.91 -6.49
CA PRO A 73 3.71 4.51 -7.83
C PRO A 73 2.58 5.49 -8.16
N PHE A 74 1.39 5.28 -7.59
CA PHE A 74 0.22 6.14 -7.75
C PHE A 74 0.38 7.55 -7.17
N MET A 75 1.42 7.81 -6.36
CA MET A 75 1.72 9.14 -5.81
C MET A 75 2.82 9.88 -6.57
N VAL A 76 3.37 9.29 -7.64
CA VAL A 76 4.51 9.84 -8.39
C VAL A 76 4.10 10.20 -9.82
N PRO A 77 3.36 11.30 -10.04
CA PRO A 77 2.95 11.72 -11.39
C PRO A 77 4.10 12.29 -12.24
N GLY A 78 5.31 12.44 -11.69
CA GLY A 78 6.49 12.98 -12.38
C GLY A 78 7.73 12.98 -11.48
N ASP A 79 8.81 13.63 -11.92
CA ASP A 79 10.13 13.54 -11.28
C ASP A 79 10.23 14.17 -9.88
N GLN A 80 9.35 15.12 -9.58
CA GLN A 80 9.31 15.82 -8.29
C GLN A 80 7.87 15.87 -7.77
N PRO A 81 7.34 14.73 -7.30
CA PRO A 81 5.97 14.67 -6.79
C PRO A 81 5.84 15.59 -5.58
N SER A 82 4.71 16.28 -5.48
CA SER A 82 4.38 17.08 -4.31
C SER A 82 3.83 16.18 -3.21
N THR A 83 4.49 16.13 -2.06
CA THR A 83 4.19 15.16 -0.99
C THR A 83 4.18 15.81 0.39
N CYS A 84 3.51 15.17 1.35
CA CYS A 84 3.63 15.54 2.76
C CYS A 84 4.84 14.91 3.47
N CYS A 85 5.55 13.97 2.84
CA CYS A 85 6.75 13.36 3.41
C CYS A 85 8.07 13.89 2.82
N ASN A 86 9.13 13.96 3.61
CA ASN A 86 10.48 14.30 3.13
C ASN A 86 11.32 13.04 2.84
N ALA A 87 12.55 13.23 2.34
CA ALA A 87 13.44 12.11 2.01
C ALA A 87 13.74 11.20 3.22
N ASP A 88 13.97 11.78 4.41
CA ASP A 88 14.27 11.02 5.63
C ASP A 88 13.13 10.07 5.99
N GLN A 89 11.88 10.56 5.95
CA GLN A 89 10.69 9.74 6.18
C GLN A 89 10.57 8.61 5.16
N VAL A 90 10.86 8.87 3.88
CA VAL A 90 10.85 7.84 2.82
C VAL A 90 11.92 6.78 3.09
N PHE A 91 13.10 7.15 3.56
CA PHE A 91 14.16 6.20 3.91
C PHE A 91 13.82 5.35 5.14
N THR A 92 13.21 5.94 6.17
CA THR A 92 12.73 5.19 7.35
C THR A 92 11.62 4.22 6.95
N PHE A 93 10.66 4.70 6.17
CA PHE A 93 9.58 3.91 5.58
C PHE A 93 10.10 2.74 4.73
N ASN A 94 11.14 2.92 3.92
CA ASN A 94 11.73 1.84 3.11
C ASN A 94 12.18 0.65 3.96
N LYS A 95 12.76 0.90 5.14
CA LYS A 95 13.19 -0.17 6.06
C LYS A 95 12.00 -0.95 6.61
N ILE A 96 10.97 -0.24 7.06
CA ILE A 96 9.74 -0.85 7.59
C ILE A 96 9.05 -1.67 6.49
N PHE A 97 8.97 -1.10 5.28
CA PHE A 97 8.32 -1.75 4.15
C PHE A 97 9.11 -2.95 3.62
N GLY A 98 10.44 -2.91 3.70
CA GLY A 98 11.29 -4.07 3.44
C GLY A 98 10.92 -5.23 4.36
N PHE A 99 10.82 -4.98 5.67
CA PHE A 99 10.39 -6.00 6.65
C PHE A 99 8.99 -6.54 6.33
N VAL A 100 8.00 -5.67 6.10
CA VAL A 100 6.63 -6.09 5.77
C VAL A 100 6.58 -6.87 4.45
N LYS A 101 7.41 -6.49 3.47
CA LYS A 101 7.52 -7.20 2.20
C LYS A 101 8.01 -8.62 2.40
N GLU A 102 9.01 -8.83 3.27
CA GLU A 102 9.51 -10.16 3.60
C GLU A 102 8.40 -11.05 4.16
N GLU A 103 7.60 -10.51 5.09
CA GLU A 103 6.46 -11.17 5.71
C GLU A 103 5.41 -11.65 4.69
N PHE A 104 5.09 -10.80 3.70
CA PHE A 104 4.07 -11.07 2.68
C PHE A 104 4.66 -11.43 1.30
N THR A 105 5.91 -11.88 1.22
CA THR A 105 6.62 -12.16 -0.05
C THR A 105 5.84 -13.09 -0.99
N ARG A 106 5.08 -14.03 -0.42
CA ARG A 106 4.29 -15.02 -1.17
C ARG A 106 3.06 -14.44 -1.85
N CYS A 107 2.63 -13.23 -1.47
CA CYS A 107 1.47 -12.56 -2.03
C CYS A 107 1.71 -11.03 -2.18
N PRO A 108 2.26 -10.58 -3.33
CA PRO A 108 2.50 -9.18 -3.60
C PRO A 108 1.24 -8.30 -3.54
N VAL A 109 0.07 -8.85 -3.86
CA VAL A 109 -1.21 -8.14 -3.79
C VAL A 109 -1.53 -7.73 -2.35
N CYS A 110 -1.38 -8.65 -1.40
CA CYS A 110 -1.57 -8.36 0.03
C CYS A 110 -0.65 -7.22 0.46
N PHE A 111 0.64 -7.34 0.13
CA PHE A 111 1.62 -6.30 0.41
C PHE A 111 1.17 -4.96 -0.16
N ASP A 112 0.87 -4.88 -1.47
CA ASP A 112 0.45 -3.67 -2.16
C ASP A 112 -0.81 -3.04 -1.53
N ASN A 113 -1.81 -3.83 -1.17
CA ASN A 113 -3.00 -3.36 -0.48
C ASN A 113 -2.66 -2.83 0.92
N PHE A 114 -1.87 -3.57 1.69
CA PHE A 114 -1.47 -3.16 3.04
C PHE A 114 -0.70 -1.83 3.02
N ILE A 115 0.32 -1.73 2.17
CA ILE A 115 1.19 -0.56 2.15
C ILE A 115 0.53 0.70 1.57
N SER A 116 -0.48 0.56 0.71
CA SER A 116 -1.18 1.71 0.11
C SER A 116 -1.80 2.63 1.16
N MET A 117 -2.29 2.07 2.27
CA MET A 117 -2.83 2.83 3.40
C MET A 117 -1.77 3.69 4.08
N PHE A 118 -0.58 3.13 4.31
CA PHE A 118 0.53 3.88 4.92
C PHE A 118 1.18 4.86 3.95
N CYS A 119 1.25 4.55 2.65
CA CYS A 119 1.64 5.49 1.60
C CYS A 119 0.79 6.77 1.69
N LEU A 120 -0.54 6.62 1.74
CA LEU A 120 -1.46 7.75 1.80
C LEU A 120 -1.40 8.48 3.13
N LEU A 121 -1.30 7.77 4.24
CA LEU A 121 -1.16 8.41 5.54
C LEU A 121 0.11 9.26 5.65
N VAL A 122 1.24 8.78 5.15
CA VAL A 122 2.55 9.41 5.38
C VAL A 122 2.87 10.47 4.32
N CYS A 123 2.60 10.17 3.05
CA CYS A 123 3.14 10.94 1.93
C CYS A 123 2.08 11.65 1.08
N SER A 124 0.78 11.32 1.22
CA SER A 124 -0.28 11.96 0.41
C SER A 124 -0.22 13.48 0.50
N SER A 125 -0.37 14.16 -0.63
CA SER A 125 -0.49 15.62 -0.67
C SER A 125 -1.77 16.15 0.00
N TYR A 126 -2.76 15.31 0.27
CA TYR A 126 -4.00 15.66 0.96
C TYR A 126 -4.10 14.94 2.32
N GLN A 127 -2.96 14.68 2.96
CA GLN A 127 -2.88 13.98 4.25
C GLN A 127 -3.89 14.47 5.29
N SER A 128 -4.12 15.79 5.41
CA SER A 128 -5.04 16.35 6.41
C SER A 128 -6.53 16.18 6.10
N THR A 129 -6.90 15.73 4.89
CA THR A 129 -8.29 15.41 4.54
C THR A 129 -8.65 13.99 4.94
N LEU A 130 -7.65 13.12 5.07
CA LEU A 130 -7.80 11.71 5.42
C LEU A 130 -7.66 11.46 6.93
N ALA A 131 -6.93 12.33 7.63
CA ALA A 131 -6.51 12.07 8.99
C ALA A 131 -6.29 13.37 9.80
N SER A 132 -6.25 13.23 11.13
CA SER A 132 -5.87 14.29 12.05
C SER A 132 -4.83 13.83 13.06
N ALA A 133 -3.86 14.68 13.37
CA ALA A 133 -2.78 14.41 14.31
C ALA A 133 -2.98 15.12 15.65
N ASN A 134 -2.68 14.40 16.74
CA ASN A 134 -2.44 14.99 18.06
C ASN A 134 -0.96 15.33 18.19
N VAL A 135 -0.67 16.53 18.71
CA VAL A 135 0.67 17.10 18.75
C VAL A 135 1.05 17.45 20.18
N THR A 136 2.29 17.18 20.56
CA THR A 136 2.90 17.68 21.80
C THR A 136 4.23 18.36 21.51
N ILE A 137 4.83 18.96 22.52
CA ILE A 137 6.19 19.50 22.45
C ILE A 137 7.14 18.48 23.07
N ASP A 138 8.13 18.05 22.30
CA ASP A 138 9.19 17.17 22.78
C ASP A 138 9.98 17.85 23.90
N SER A 139 10.18 17.13 25.02
CA SER A 139 10.76 17.72 26.23
C SER A 139 12.23 18.09 26.05
N PHE A 140 12.97 17.39 25.19
CA PHE A 140 14.40 17.56 24.97
C PHE A 140 14.71 18.54 23.85
N THR A 141 14.14 18.30 22.66
CA THR A 141 14.40 19.08 21.45
C THR A 141 13.55 20.34 21.33
N LYS A 142 12.47 20.44 22.13
CA LYS A 142 11.45 21.51 22.04
C LYS A 142 10.73 21.57 20.69
N GLN A 143 10.87 20.55 19.85
CA GLN A 143 10.16 20.45 18.58
C GLN A 143 8.72 19.98 18.80
N LYS A 144 7.79 20.41 17.93
CA LYS A 144 6.43 19.88 17.93
C LYS A 144 6.41 18.52 17.23
N ILE A 145 5.96 17.48 17.94
CA ILE A 145 5.95 16.10 17.48
C ILE A 145 4.53 15.54 17.46
N VAL A 146 4.25 14.65 16.51
CA VAL A 146 2.99 13.89 16.45
C VAL A 146 3.07 12.73 17.42
N THR A 147 2.06 12.60 18.29
CA THR A 147 1.98 11.50 19.28
C THR A 147 0.97 10.44 18.90
N SER A 148 -0.10 10.85 18.21
CA SER A 148 -1.11 9.95 17.68
C SER A 148 -1.84 10.55 16.48
N VAL A 149 -2.44 9.71 15.67
CA VAL A 149 -3.24 10.08 14.50
C VAL A 149 -4.56 9.32 14.53
N ASP A 150 -5.66 10.04 14.29
CA ASP A 150 -6.92 9.44 13.89
C ASP A 150 -6.96 9.38 12.35
N TYR A 151 -7.04 8.18 11.79
CA TYR A 151 -7.01 7.96 10.34
C TYR A 151 -8.33 7.35 9.86
N TYR A 152 -9.08 8.09 9.04
CA TYR A 152 -10.38 7.65 8.53
C TYR A 152 -10.22 6.75 7.30
N VAL A 153 -10.81 5.57 7.34
CA VAL A 153 -10.68 4.53 6.31
C VAL A 153 -12.04 3.90 6.01
N ALA A 154 -12.29 3.56 4.75
CA ALA A 154 -13.50 2.86 4.35
C ALA A 154 -13.46 1.40 4.80
N ARG A 155 -14.57 0.86 5.31
CA ARG A 155 -14.65 -0.54 5.75
C ARG A 155 -14.36 -1.52 4.60
N ASP A 156 -14.95 -1.29 3.43
CA ASP A 156 -14.70 -2.13 2.25
C ASP A 156 -13.21 -2.22 1.88
N TYR A 157 -12.45 -1.14 2.07
CA TYR A 157 -11.00 -1.16 1.87
C TYR A 157 -10.29 -2.02 2.90
N VAL A 158 -10.63 -1.85 4.19
CA VAL A 158 -10.06 -2.63 5.29
C VAL A 158 -10.33 -4.12 5.10
N ASP A 159 -11.57 -4.48 4.80
CA ASP A 159 -11.99 -5.86 4.55
C ASP A 159 -11.27 -6.44 3.34
N GLY A 160 -11.21 -5.72 2.22
CA GLY A 160 -10.51 -6.18 1.03
C GLY A 160 -9.01 -6.38 1.27
N MET A 161 -8.37 -5.46 2.00
CA MET A 161 -6.96 -5.54 2.37
C MET A 161 -6.70 -6.74 3.30
N PHE A 162 -7.46 -6.86 4.39
CA PHE A 162 -7.34 -7.96 5.34
C PHE A 162 -7.56 -9.32 4.66
N ASN A 163 -8.63 -9.46 3.88
CA ASN A 163 -8.95 -10.69 3.16
C ASN A 163 -7.87 -11.07 2.13
N SER A 164 -7.17 -10.09 1.56
CA SER A 164 -6.04 -10.37 0.68
C SER A 164 -4.82 -10.96 1.41
N CYS A 165 -4.74 -10.79 2.74
CA CYS A 165 -3.60 -11.20 3.57
C CYS A 165 -3.87 -12.40 4.49
N ALA A 166 -5.13 -12.66 4.85
CA ALA A 166 -5.52 -13.58 5.92
C ALA A 166 -5.06 -15.05 5.78
N ASN A 167 -4.72 -15.48 4.56
CA ASN A 167 -4.23 -16.83 4.27
C ASN A 167 -2.79 -16.87 3.75
N VAL A 168 -2.14 -15.72 3.62
CA VAL A 168 -0.77 -15.63 3.13
C VAL A 168 0.15 -16.33 4.11
N ARG A 169 0.90 -17.32 3.62
CA ARG A 169 1.88 -18.02 4.44
C ARG A 169 3.25 -17.38 4.34
N THR A 170 4.10 -17.71 5.30
CA THR A 170 5.49 -17.28 5.36
C THR A 170 6.35 -18.29 4.58
N PRO A 171 7.41 -17.86 3.88
CA PRO A 171 8.19 -18.78 3.06
C PRO A 171 9.03 -19.77 3.89
N TYR A 172 9.30 -19.49 5.16
CA TYR A 172 10.22 -20.26 6.00
C TYR A 172 9.53 -21.17 7.03
N SER A 173 8.39 -20.78 7.60
CA SER A 173 7.66 -21.62 8.58
C SER A 173 6.35 -22.22 8.03
N ASN A 174 5.87 -21.73 6.88
CA ASN A 174 4.56 -22.10 6.33
C ASN A 174 3.37 -21.81 7.28
N GLU A 175 3.61 -20.99 8.31
CA GLU A 175 2.57 -20.40 9.16
C GLU A 175 1.93 -19.23 8.42
N LYS A 176 0.74 -18.79 8.87
CA LYS A 176 0.10 -17.58 8.32
C LYS A 176 0.87 -16.33 8.76
N ALA A 177 1.30 -15.50 7.82
CA ALA A 177 2.09 -14.30 8.09
C ALA A 177 1.39 -13.32 9.05
N ILE A 178 0.05 -13.26 8.98
CA ILE A 178 -0.75 -12.38 9.82
C ILE A 178 -0.60 -12.66 11.33
N SER A 179 -0.19 -13.86 11.75
CA SER A 179 0.06 -14.15 13.17
C SER A 179 1.16 -13.27 13.77
N ARG A 180 2.13 -12.82 12.95
CA ARG A 180 3.20 -11.92 13.38
C ARG A 180 2.82 -10.45 13.30
N MET A 181 1.65 -10.14 12.76
CA MET A 181 1.17 -8.78 12.52
C MET A 181 -0.20 -8.50 13.15
N CYS A 182 -0.64 -9.34 14.10
CA CYS A 182 -1.95 -9.19 14.73
C CYS A 182 -1.92 -9.20 16.26
N GLY A 183 -0.81 -9.62 16.88
CA GLY A 183 -0.70 -9.76 18.34
C GLY A 183 -1.47 -10.95 18.94
N GLU A 184 -2.16 -11.72 18.09
CA GLU A 184 -2.94 -12.91 18.43
C GLU A 184 -2.68 -14.02 17.39
N THR A 185 -3.29 -15.19 17.58
CA THR A 185 -3.18 -16.28 16.59
C THR A 185 -3.87 -15.90 15.29
N ALA A 186 -3.44 -16.48 14.17
CA ALA A 186 -4.05 -16.18 12.87
C ALA A 186 -5.52 -16.62 12.74
N SER A 187 -6.00 -17.52 13.61
CA SER A 187 -7.41 -17.91 13.69
C SER A 187 -8.28 -16.94 14.47
N GLU A 188 -7.68 -16.18 15.40
CA GLU A 188 -8.38 -15.20 16.24
C GLU A 188 -8.24 -13.77 15.69
N CYS A 189 -7.29 -13.57 14.78
CA CYS A 189 -7.05 -12.29 14.15
C CYS A 189 -8.26 -11.82 13.33
N THR A 190 -8.83 -10.67 13.72
CA THR A 190 -9.86 -9.93 12.98
C THR A 190 -9.25 -8.72 12.28
N PRO A 191 -9.94 -8.08 11.31
CA PRO A 191 -9.49 -6.83 10.72
C PRO A 191 -9.18 -5.75 11.76
N GLU A 192 -10.02 -5.63 12.80
CA GLU A 192 -9.86 -4.65 13.87
C GLU A 192 -8.62 -4.92 14.73
N ASN A 193 -8.39 -6.18 15.12
CA ASN A 193 -7.20 -6.56 15.88
C ASN A 193 -5.92 -6.37 15.06
N PHE A 194 -5.97 -6.69 13.77
CA PHE A 194 -4.88 -6.43 12.84
C PHE A 194 -4.54 -4.93 12.75
N LEU A 195 -5.55 -4.08 12.51
CA LEU A 195 -5.38 -2.63 12.45
C LEU A 195 -4.87 -2.05 13.77
N LYS A 196 -5.41 -2.52 14.91
CA LYS A 196 -4.94 -2.13 16.24
C LYS A 196 -3.48 -2.50 16.46
N PHE A 197 -3.07 -3.69 16.04
CA PHE A 197 -1.68 -4.12 16.14
C PHE A 197 -0.80 -3.21 15.30
N VAL A 198 -1.04 -3.10 13.98
CA VAL A 198 -0.16 -2.35 13.07
C VAL A 198 -0.16 -0.84 13.34
N GLY A 199 -1.23 -0.31 13.93
CA GLY A 199 -1.33 1.08 14.36
C GLY A 199 -0.71 1.38 15.72
N SER A 200 -0.31 0.37 16.51
CA SER A 200 0.27 0.62 17.83
C SER A 200 1.77 0.90 17.73
N LYS A 201 2.25 2.02 18.30
CA LYS A 201 3.70 2.29 18.38
C LYS A 201 4.49 1.23 19.15
N SER A 202 3.81 0.44 19.99
CA SER A 202 4.43 -0.65 20.76
C SER A 202 5.03 -1.75 19.89
N ASN A 203 4.52 -1.93 18.66
CA ASN A 203 5.04 -2.90 17.70
C ASN A 203 6.34 -2.44 17.00
N ARG A 204 6.75 -1.17 17.20
CA ARG A 204 7.94 -0.52 16.59
C ARG A 204 7.94 -0.43 15.06
N LEU A 205 6.83 -0.74 14.39
CA LEU A 205 6.58 -0.50 12.96
C LEU A 205 6.20 0.96 12.69
N VAL A 206 5.63 1.64 13.68
CA VAL A 206 5.23 3.05 13.62
C VAL A 206 5.79 3.83 14.81
N THR A 207 6.05 5.13 14.65
CA THR A 207 6.64 5.99 15.69
C THR A 207 5.59 6.79 16.48
N TYR A 208 4.32 6.66 16.14
CA TYR A 208 3.16 7.28 16.79
C TYR A 208 1.96 6.33 16.72
N ASP A 209 1.02 6.46 17.65
CA ASP A 209 -0.17 5.60 17.64
C ASP A 209 -1.15 6.02 16.53
N ILE A 210 -1.64 5.06 15.75
CA ILE A 210 -2.62 5.28 14.68
C ILE A 210 -3.93 4.61 15.09
N SER A 211 -4.98 5.41 15.25
CA SER A 211 -6.33 4.93 15.45
C SER A 211 -7.07 4.94 14.12
N PHE A 212 -7.24 3.76 13.53
CA PHE A 212 -8.04 3.59 12.32
C PHE A 212 -9.53 3.76 12.65
N LYS A 213 -10.16 4.75 12.03
CA LYS A 213 -11.57 5.09 12.19
C LYS A 213 -12.35 4.58 10.98
N GLU A 214 -12.79 3.34 11.08
CA GLU A 214 -13.52 2.64 10.03
C GLU A 214 -14.95 3.16 9.86
N THR A 215 -15.38 3.35 8.60
CA THR A 215 -16.71 3.92 8.30
C THR A 215 -17.20 3.49 6.91
N ASP A 216 -18.52 3.38 6.74
CA ASP A 216 -19.16 3.20 5.43
C ASP A 216 -19.57 4.53 4.80
N LYS A 217 -19.45 5.63 5.56
CA LYS A 217 -19.88 6.96 5.11
C LYS A 217 -18.82 7.55 4.17
N PRO A 218 -19.24 8.25 3.10
CA PRO A 218 -18.30 8.92 2.20
C PRO A 218 -17.58 10.11 2.84
N PHE A 219 -18.06 10.61 3.98
CA PHE A 219 -17.45 11.68 4.76
C PHE A 219 -17.70 11.50 6.25
N VAL A 220 -16.78 11.99 7.08
CA VAL A 220 -16.88 12.00 8.54
C VAL A 220 -16.68 13.42 9.04
N ARG A 221 -17.58 13.91 9.89
CA ARG A 221 -17.48 15.24 10.48
C ARG A 221 -17.06 15.14 11.94
N VAL A 222 -15.98 15.81 12.31
CA VAL A 222 -15.52 15.94 13.70
C VAL A 222 -15.33 17.41 14.01
N GLY A 223 -16.21 17.95 14.86
CA GLY A 223 -16.32 19.39 15.10
C GLY A 223 -16.58 20.16 13.80
N ASN A 224 -15.65 21.05 13.46
CA ASN A 224 -15.72 21.91 12.26
C ASN A 224 -14.94 21.35 11.06
N LYS A 225 -14.29 20.18 11.19
CA LYS A 225 -13.55 19.54 10.10
C LYS A 225 -14.37 18.40 9.49
N THR A 226 -14.26 18.27 8.17
CA THR A 226 -14.81 17.14 7.41
C THR A 226 -13.65 16.35 6.84
N PHE A 227 -13.65 15.06 7.09
CA PHE A 227 -12.67 14.11 6.59
C PHE A 227 -13.30 13.25 5.51
N VAL A 228 -12.48 12.90 4.52
CA VAL A 228 -12.83 11.95 3.46
C VAL A 228 -12.11 10.65 3.78
N PRO A 229 -12.82 9.58 4.18
CA PRO A 229 -12.18 8.31 4.46
C PRO A 229 -11.41 7.81 3.25
N MET A 230 -10.22 7.26 3.50
CA MET A 230 -9.44 6.59 2.46
C MET A 230 -10.27 5.42 1.91
N ASN A 231 -10.62 5.51 0.63
CA ASN A 231 -11.46 4.54 -0.06
C ASN A 231 -10.81 4.14 -1.38
N TYR A 232 -9.66 3.50 -1.29
CA TYR A 232 -8.94 3.01 -2.47
C TYR A 232 -9.50 1.66 -2.91
N THR A 233 -9.40 1.32 -4.19
CA THR A 233 -9.81 -0.01 -4.64
C THR A 233 -8.74 -1.03 -4.27
N THR A 234 -9.12 -2.08 -3.53
CA THR A 234 -8.23 -3.19 -3.24
C THR A 234 -8.09 -4.08 -4.45
N THR A 235 -6.86 -4.56 -4.70
CA THR A 235 -6.64 -5.58 -5.73
C THR A 235 -7.01 -6.94 -5.13
N PRO A 236 -7.81 -7.78 -5.82
CA PRO A 236 -8.15 -9.10 -5.31
C PRO A 236 -6.92 -9.99 -5.17
N CYS A 237 -6.87 -10.81 -4.11
CA CYS A 237 -5.76 -11.74 -3.84
C CYS A 237 -5.42 -12.63 -5.05
N THR A 238 -6.44 -13.04 -5.81
CA THR A 238 -6.31 -13.95 -6.96
C THR A 238 -5.54 -13.37 -8.15
N ASP A 239 -5.25 -12.07 -8.17
CA ASP A 239 -4.55 -11.43 -9.29
C ASP A 239 -3.08 -11.89 -9.41
N ARG A 240 -2.31 -11.78 -8.33
CA ARG A 240 -0.85 -12.08 -8.33
C ARG A 240 -0.37 -12.92 -7.15
N CYS A 241 -1.27 -13.62 -6.45
CA CYS A 241 -0.90 -14.51 -5.35
C CYS A 241 -1.17 -15.98 -5.69
N GLN A 242 -0.45 -16.89 -5.02
CA GLN A 242 -0.75 -18.32 -5.14
C GLN A 242 -2.13 -18.58 -4.53
N CYS A 243 -2.94 -19.40 -5.17
CA CYS A 243 -4.30 -19.68 -4.71
C CYS A 243 -4.36 -20.17 -3.24
N LYS A 244 -3.40 -20.97 -2.79
CA LYS A 244 -3.31 -21.44 -1.39
C LYS A 244 -3.00 -20.36 -0.35
N ASP A 245 -2.54 -19.20 -0.80
CA ASP A 245 -2.29 -18.01 0.01
C ASP A 245 -3.52 -17.07 0.03
N CYS A 246 -4.60 -17.41 -0.70
CA CYS A 246 -5.85 -16.67 -0.78
C CYS A 246 -7.02 -17.43 -0.15
N ASN A 247 -8.10 -16.72 0.20
CA ASN A 247 -9.34 -17.32 0.68
C ASN A 247 -10.22 -17.84 -0.48
N THR A 248 -9.66 -18.72 -1.31
CA THR A 248 -10.36 -19.31 -2.46
C THR A 248 -10.69 -20.77 -2.16
N THR A 249 -11.93 -21.17 -2.42
CA THR A 249 -12.42 -22.54 -2.19
C THR A 249 -11.84 -23.56 -3.16
N VAL A 250 -11.35 -23.14 -4.34
CA VAL A 250 -10.80 -24.02 -5.36
C VAL A 250 -9.57 -23.39 -6.01
N CYS A 251 -8.44 -24.11 -5.97
CA CYS A 251 -7.30 -23.79 -6.81
C CYS A 251 -7.43 -24.49 -8.15
N PRO A 252 -7.18 -23.79 -9.28
CA PRO A 252 -7.08 -24.47 -10.56
C PRO A 252 -6.04 -25.59 -10.46
N PRO A 253 -6.27 -26.75 -11.08
CA PRO A 253 -5.26 -27.80 -11.12
C PRO A 253 -3.99 -27.24 -11.77
N PRO A 254 -2.80 -27.65 -11.31
CA PRO A 254 -1.55 -27.21 -11.94
C PRO A 254 -1.58 -27.57 -13.43
N PRO A 255 -1.04 -26.72 -14.32
CA PRO A 255 -0.97 -27.03 -15.73
C PRO A 255 -0.24 -28.37 -15.90
N ILE A 256 -0.88 -29.30 -16.61
CA ILE A 256 -0.30 -30.62 -16.85
C ILE A 256 0.91 -30.41 -17.75
N ASN A 257 2.12 -30.50 -17.19
CA ASN A 257 3.33 -30.55 -17.98
C ASN A 257 3.38 -31.93 -18.65
N MET A 258 2.78 -32.03 -19.84
CA MET A 258 2.99 -33.17 -20.73
C MET A 258 4.41 -33.07 -21.28
N SER A 259 5.40 -33.39 -20.45
CA SER A 259 6.74 -33.73 -20.94
C SER A 259 6.57 -35.03 -21.72
N VAL A 260 6.35 -34.94 -23.03
CA VAL A 260 6.39 -36.10 -23.90
C VAL A 260 7.79 -36.70 -23.73
N PRO A 261 7.93 -37.92 -23.21
CA PRO A 261 9.25 -38.54 -23.14
C PRO A 261 9.79 -38.59 -24.57
N LYS A 262 10.88 -37.86 -24.83
CA LYS A 262 11.63 -38.00 -26.07
C LYS A 262 12.26 -39.38 -26.02
N TRP A 263 11.60 -40.37 -26.60
CA TRP A 263 12.23 -41.65 -26.90
C TRP A 263 13.39 -41.35 -27.86
N LYS A 264 14.62 -41.46 -27.36
CA LYS A 264 15.80 -41.52 -28.21
C LYS A 264 15.74 -42.87 -28.91
N LEU A 265 15.30 -42.86 -30.18
CA LEU A 265 15.62 -43.97 -31.07
C LEU A 265 17.13 -43.96 -31.25
N PHE A 266 17.74 -45.11 -30.99
CA PHE A 266 19.18 -45.37 -31.06
C PHE A 266 19.80 -44.84 -32.35
#